data_AF-A0A1G3R4T9-F1
#
_entry.id   AF-A0A1G3R4T9-F1
#
_cell.length_a   1.000
_cell.length_b   1.000
_cell.length_c   1.000
_cell.angle_alpha   90.00
_cell.angle_beta   90.00
_cell.angle_gamma   90.00
#
_symmetry.space_group_name_H-M   'P 1'
#
loop_
_entity.id
_entity.type
_entity.pdbx_description
1 polymer ?
#
loop_
_entity_poly.entity_id
_entity_poly.type
_entity_poly.pdbx_seq_one_letter_code
_entity_poly.pdbx_strand_id
1 'polypeptide(L)'
;MTSGEARGRRTRMRKTLLIVLAGAALLMAASCKSTPPEEAVPLPETELAKAKELKAKADLYKLGPLAQAEYTATESDLKAGEETYGKDNAASKASLDKAIAGYQAVIAKAGPLYLGTIHDRTAAAKKAADDLKASVAVKDDYAKAQAVYDRALAAKTSGDLEAATKDYEEARKMFEAVKVVAQQKRDKALAANADAAQALDESAAKAAEAQAALDAETFGE
;
A
#
# COMPACT_ATOMS: atom_id res chain seq x y z
N MET A 1 6.66 22.34 -44.45
CA MET A 1 5.34 22.78 -44.93
C MET A 1 4.37 22.72 -43.75
N THR A 2 3.73 23.87 -43.46
CA THR A 2 2.55 24.12 -42.60
C THR A 2 2.64 23.63 -41.14
N SER A 3 2.91 24.44 -40.11
CA SER A 3 2.35 25.75 -39.69
C SER A 3 0.87 25.70 -39.26
N GLY A 4 0.58 26.23 -38.06
CA GLY A 4 -0.75 26.60 -37.55
C GLY A 4 -1.27 25.68 -36.43
N GLU A 5 -1.84 26.12 -35.30
CA GLU A 5 -2.34 27.44 -34.93
C GLU A 5 -2.56 27.50 -33.40
N ALA A 6 -2.22 28.65 -32.83
CA ALA A 6 -2.64 29.08 -31.50
C ALA A 6 -4.09 29.61 -31.52
N ARG A 7 -4.82 29.45 -30.41
CA ARG A 7 -5.97 30.29 -29.97
C ARG A 7 -6.40 29.77 -28.58
N GLY A 8 -6.29 30.49 -27.47
CA GLY A 8 -6.61 31.90 -27.26
C GLY A 8 -8.07 32.03 -26.88
N ARG A 9 -8.40 32.01 -25.57
CA ARG A 9 -9.70 32.51 -25.07
C ARG A 9 -9.53 33.15 -23.70
N ARG A 10 -9.35 34.47 -23.73
CA ARG A 10 -9.62 35.38 -22.62
C ARG A 10 -11.12 35.67 -22.62
N THR A 11 -11.77 35.63 -21.47
CA THR A 11 -13.05 36.31 -21.26
C THR A 11 -12.94 37.24 -20.06
N ARG A 12 -12.98 38.53 -20.40
CA ARG A 12 -13.06 39.70 -19.54
C ARG A 12 -14.51 39.96 -19.13
N MET A 13 -14.65 40.56 -17.95
CA MET A 13 -15.61 41.60 -17.56
C MET A 13 -17.10 41.24 -17.40
N ARG A 14 -17.67 41.67 -16.26
CA ARG A 14 -18.56 42.84 -16.20
C ARG A 14 -18.73 43.37 -14.77
N LYS A 15 -18.38 44.66 -14.62
CA LYS A 15 -18.78 45.57 -13.54
C LYS A 15 -20.15 46.15 -13.87
N THR A 16 -21.10 46.14 -12.93
CA THR A 16 -22.38 46.88 -12.94
C THR A 16 -22.97 46.70 -11.53
N LEU A 17 -23.59 47.61 -10.78
CA LEU A 17 -23.80 49.07 -10.73
C LEU A 17 -24.55 49.29 -9.40
N LEU A 18 -24.31 50.43 -8.73
CA LEU A 18 -25.00 50.96 -7.55
C LEU A 18 -26.53 51.09 -7.73
N ILE A 19 -27.33 50.81 -6.68
CA ILE A 19 -28.58 51.54 -6.36
C ILE A 19 -28.74 51.67 -4.82
N VAL A 20 -28.97 52.92 -4.41
CA VAL A 20 -29.32 53.42 -3.07
C VAL A 20 -30.83 53.26 -2.84
N LEU A 21 -31.26 52.89 -1.64
CA LEU A 21 -32.59 53.26 -1.14
C LEU A 21 -32.63 53.28 0.40
N ALA A 22 -33.00 54.46 0.90
CA ALA A 22 -33.26 54.77 2.29
C ALA A 22 -34.62 54.20 2.74
N GLY A 23 -34.70 53.77 4.00
CA GLY A 23 -35.94 53.39 4.65
C GLY A 23 -35.73 53.33 6.17
N ALA A 24 -36.10 54.41 6.85
CA ALA A 24 -36.19 54.49 8.29
C ALA A 24 -37.61 54.11 8.76
N ALA A 25 -37.73 53.25 9.78
CA ALA A 25 -38.83 53.30 10.76
C ALA A 25 -38.58 52.35 11.95
N LEU A 26 -38.66 52.93 13.14
CA LEU A 26 -38.76 52.33 14.48
C LEU A 26 -39.75 51.14 14.58
N LEU A 27 -39.45 50.14 15.42
CA LEU A 27 -40.14 49.99 16.73
C LEU A 27 -39.41 48.98 17.62
N MET A 28 -39.02 49.46 18.80
CA MET A 28 -38.39 48.71 19.89
C MET A 28 -39.46 47.95 20.68
N ALA A 29 -39.44 46.63 20.62
CA ALA A 29 -40.07 45.77 21.62
C ALA A 29 -38.96 45.13 22.47
N ALA A 30 -38.55 45.82 23.52
CA ALA A 30 -37.63 45.31 24.54
C ALA A 30 -38.36 44.27 25.40
N SER A 31 -38.36 43.02 24.94
CA SER A 31 -38.70 41.87 25.76
C SER A 31 -37.39 41.35 26.35
N CYS A 32 -37.11 41.72 27.60
CA CYS A 32 -35.97 41.22 28.38
C CYS A 32 -36.17 39.73 28.70
N LYS A 33 -35.98 38.87 27.71
CA LYS A 33 -35.73 37.45 27.92
C LYS A 33 -34.22 37.35 28.15
N SER A 34 -33.83 37.31 29.41
CA SER A 34 -32.45 37.04 29.83
C SER A 34 -31.98 35.77 29.12
N THR A 35 -31.15 35.93 28.09
CA THR A 35 -30.54 34.82 27.37
C THR A 35 -29.77 34.00 28.40
N PRO A 36 -30.07 32.71 28.58
CA PRO A 36 -29.29 31.84 29.44
C PRO A 36 -27.81 31.97 29.06
N PRO A 37 -26.87 32.00 30.02
CA PRO A 37 -25.45 32.09 29.70
C PRO A 37 -25.11 30.96 28.73
N GLU A 38 -24.68 31.35 27.53
CA GLU A 38 -24.24 30.43 26.49
C GLU A 38 -23.06 29.64 27.08
N GLU A 39 -23.26 28.34 27.31
CA GLU A 39 -22.23 27.48 27.87
C GLU A 39 -21.01 27.52 26.96
N ALA A 40 -19.85 27.89 27.52
CA ALA A 40 -18.63 28.00 26.76
C ALA A 40 -18.30 26.65 26.12
N VAL A 41 -18.20 26.62 24.78
CA VAL A 41 -17.84 25.41 24.04
C VAL A 41 -16.44 24.96 24.50
N PRO A 42 -16.30 23.71 24.99
CA PRO A 42 -15.02 23.21 25.48
C PRO A 42 -13.99 23.10 24.34
N LEU A 43 -12.70 23.06 24.69
CA LEU A 43 -11.62 22.85 23.73
C LEU A 43 -11.78 21.49 23.02
N PRO A 44 -11.66 21.42 21.68
CA PRO A 44 -11.85 20.18 20.92
C PRO A 44 -10.58 19.31 20.91
N GLU A 45 -10.06 18.98 22.10
CA GLU A 45 -8.83 18.19 22.28
C GLU A 45 -8.95 16.80 21.66
N THR A 46 -10.11 16.16 21.86
CA THR A 46 -10.40 14.82 21.36
C THR A 46 -10.40 14.75 19.84
N GLU A 47 -10.99 15.73 19.18
CA GLU A 47 -11.08 15.82 17.73
C GLU A 47 -9.70 16.11 17.13
N LEU A 48 -8.92 17.00 17.74
CA LEU A 48 -7.57 17.31 17.29
C LEU A 48 -6.67 16.07 17.37
N ALA A 49 -6.70 15.35 18.49
CA ALA A 49 -5.93 14.13 18.66
C ALA A 49 -6.31 13.07 17.62
N LYS A 50 -7.61 12.85 17.41
CA LYS A 50 -8.12 11.86 16.44
C LYS A 50 -7.78 12.23 14.99
N ALA A 51 -7.90 13.50 14.62
CA ALA A 51 -7.53 13.96 13.28
C ALA A 51 -6.02 13.73 13.02
N LYS A 52 -5.17 13.99 14.02
CA LYS A 52 -3.72 13.74 13.94
C LYS A 52 -3.36 12.26 13.85
N GLU A 53 -4.05 11.41 14.61
CA GLU A 53 -3.89 9.96 14.53
C GLU A 53 -4.23 9.44 13.13
N LEU A 54 -5.37 9.86 12.58
CA LEU A 54 -5.81 9.46 11.24
C LEU A 54 -4.87 9.97 10.15
N LYS A 55 -4.36 11.21 10.30
CA LYS A 55 -3.31 11.75 9.43
C LYS A 55 -2.07 10.89 9.47
N ALA A 56 -1.56 10.59 10.67
CA ALA A 56 -0.38 9.75 10.84
C ALA A 56 -0.55 8.38 10.19
N LYS A 57 -1.75 7.79 10.29
CA LYS A 57 -2.09 6.53 9.62
C LYS A 57 -2.08 6.67 8.09
N ALA A 58 -2.68 7.72 7.55
CA ALA A 58 -2.66 7.99 6.10
C ALA A 58 -1.22 8.20 5.58
N ASP A 59 -0.36 8.86 6.37
CA ASP A 59 1.03 9.14 6.03
C ASP A 59 1.89 7.88 6.10
N LEU A 60 1.72 7.07 7.15
CA LEU A 60 2.42 5.80 7.34
C LEU A 60 2.26 4.88 6.12
N TYR A 61 1.04 4.78 5.60
CA TYR A 61 0.72 3.96 4.44
C TYR A 61 0.82 4.72 3.11
N LYS A 62 1.31 5.96 3.11
CA LYS A 62 1.51 6.80 1.92
C LYS A 62 0.25 6.91 1.05
N LEU A 63 -0.89 7.12 1.70
CA LEU A 63 -2.21 7.13 1.05
C LEU A 63 -2.50 8.42 0.27
N GLY A 64 -1.79 9.51 0.56
CA GLY A 64 -1.98 10.82 -0.08
C GLY A 64 -2.00 10.76 -1.61
N PRO A 65 -0.94 10.25 -2.28
CA PRO A 65 -0.91 10.14 -3.74
C PRO A 65 -2.02 9.25 -4.34
N LEU A 66 -2.58 8.32 -3.56
CA LEU A 66 -3.63 7.39 -4.00
C LEU A 66 -5.04 7.99 -3.90
N ALA A 67 -5.20 9.05 -3.09
CA ALA A 67 -6.45 9.81 -2.93
C ALA A 67 -6.14 11.31 -2.81
N GLN A 68 -5.39 11.84 -3.79
CA GLN A 68 -4.74 13.16 -3.67
C GLN A 68 -5.73 14.29 -3.44
N ALA A 69 -6.87 14.29 -4.14
CA ALA A 69 -7.87 15.33 -4.01
C ALA A 69 -8.48 15.35 -2.59
N GLU A 70 -8.88 14.17 -2.10
CA GLU A 70 -9.45 14.02 -0.76
C GLU A 70 -8.44 14.36 0.34
N TYR A 71 -7.19 13.90 0.19
CA TYR A 71 -6.14 14.16 1.16
C TYR A 71 -5.82 15.66 1.25
N THR A 72 -5.66 16.36 0.12
CA THR A 72 -5.39 17.82 0.11
C THR A 72 -6.55 18.62 0.72
N ALA A 73 -7.80 18.25 0.43
CA ALA A 73 -8.96 18.89 1.04
C ALA A 73 -8.96 18.69 2.56
N THR A 74 -8.69 17.46 3.02
CA THR A 74 -8.64 17.09 4.44
C THR A 74 -7.54 17.83 5.20
N GLU A 75 -6.35 17.98 4.62
CA GLU A 75 -5.26 18.78 5.21
C GLU A 75 -5.67 20.25 5.40
N SER A 76 -6.48 20.80 4.48
CA SER A 76 -6.99 22.17 4.60
C SER A 76 -7.97 22.31 5.77
N ASP A 77 -8.84 21.32 5.98
CA ASP A 77 -9.77 21.28 7.12
C ASP A 77 -9.03 21.11 8.45
N LEU A 78 -8.00 20.24 8.51
CA LEU A 78 -7.17 20.08 9.71
C LEU A 78 -6.48 21.41 10.06
N LYS A 79 -5.88 22.07 9.08
CA LYS A 79 -5.22 23.37 9.26
C LYS A 79 -6.19 24.43 9.76
N ALA A 80 -7.39 24.52 9.20
CA ALA A 80 -8.42 25.46 9.66
C ALA A 80 -8.85 25.18 11.12
N GLY A 81 -8.94 23.90 11.50
CA GLY A 81 -9.21 23.48 12.87
C GLY A 81 -8.12 23.90 13.85
N GLU A 82 -6.85 23.72 13.48
CA GLU A 82 -5.70 24.14 14.29
C GLU A 82 -5.58 25.67 14.41
N GLU A 83 -5.88 26.41 13.34
CA GLU A 83 -5.80 27.88 13.32
C GLU A 83 -6.82 28.54 14.26
N THR A 84 -8.00 27.92 14.43
CA THR A 84 -9.11 28.41 15.28
C THR A 84 -9.09 27.83 16.68
N TYR A 85 -8.24 26.82 16.96
CA TYR A 85 -8.13 26.17 18.26
C TYR A 85 -7.81 27.16 19.38
N GLY A 86 -8.63 27.18 20.44
CA GLY A 86 -8.51 28.09 21.58
C GLY A 86 -8.91 29.55 21.30
N LYS A 87 -9.28 29.87 20.05
CA LYS A 87 -9.80 31.19 19.64
C LYS A 87 -11.31 31.14 19.39
N ASP A 88 -11.74 30.12 18.66
CA ASP A 88 -13.13 29.79 18.35
C ASP A 88 -13.26 28.27 18.37
N ASN A 89 -13.61 27.74 19.54
CA ASN A 89 -13.67 26.29 19.76
C ASN A 89 -14.77 25.63 18.93
N ALA A 90 -15.85 26.34 18.61
CA ALA A 90 -16.92 25.83 17.77
C ALA A 90 -16.46 25.69 16.31
N ALA A 91 -15.80 26.72 15.76
CA ALA A 91 -15.22 26.67 14.42
C ALA A 91 -14.08 25.63 14.33
N SER A 92 -13.27 25.52 15.37
CA SER A 92 -12.20 24.54 15.47
C SER A 92 -12.76 23.13 15.44
N LYS A 93 -13.75 22.83 16.30
CA LYS A 93 -14.41 21.53 16.33
C LYS A 93 -15.02 21.18 14.98
N ALA A 94 -15.76 22.10 14.36
CA ALA A 94 -16.39 21.86 13.06
C ALA A 94 -15.39 21.54 11.94
N SER A 95 -14.22 22.18 11.95
CA SER A 95 -13.16 21.91 10.97
C SER A 95 -12.43 20.59 11.27
N LEU A 96 -12.19 20.27 12.55
CA LEU A 96 -11.59 19.00 12.95
C LEU A 96 -12.52 17.81 12.66
N ASP A 97 -13.83 17.95 12.85
CA ASP A 97 -14.82 16.93 12.48
C ASP A 97 -14.78 16.64 10.97
N LYS A 98 -14.65 17.69 10.13
CA LYS A 98 -14.44 17.53 8.68
C LYS A 98 -13.13 16.83 8.36
N ALA A 99 -12.04 17.20 9.03
CA ALA A 99 -10.73 16.56 8.85
C ALA A 99 -10.77 15.06 9.23
N ILE A 100 -11.44 14.71 10.32
CA ILE A 100 -11.64 13.31 10.73
C ILE A 100 -12.38 12.53 9.64
N ALA A 101 -13.51 13.05 9.17
CA ALA A 101 -14.29 12.41 8.10
C ALA A 101 -13.48 12.31 6.80
N GLY A 102 -12.71 13.34 6.46
CA GLY A 102 -11.84 13.38 5.29
C GLY A 102 -10.75 12.31 5.33
N TYR A 103 -10.01 12.17 6.44
CA TYR A 103 -8.99 11.12 6.55
C TYR A 103 -9.60 9.72 6.56
N GLN A 104 -10.77 9.53 7.18
CA GLN A 104 -11.48 8.27 7.10
C GLN A 104 -11.84 7.93 5.64
N ALA A 105 -12.30 8.90 4.86
CA ALA A 105 -12.58 8.72 3.44
C ALA A 105 -11.31 8.42 2.62
N VAL A 106 -10.20 9.11 2.90
CA VAL A 106 -8.88 8.80 2.31
C VAL A 106 -8.50 7.36 2.60
N ILE A 107 -8.56 6.91 3.85
CA ILE A 107 -8.19 5.55 4.25
C ILE A 107 -9.09 4.53 3.56
N ALA A 108 -10.40 4.76 3.53
CA ALA A 108 -11.35 3.87 2.88
C ALA A 108 -11.13 3.76 1.36
N LYS A 109 -10.77 4.86 0.70
CA LYS A 109 -10.55 4.91 -0.76
C LYS A 109 -9.17 4.40 -1.16
N ALA A 110 -8.12 4.87 -0.50
CA ALA A 110 -6.73 4.57 -0.84
C ALA A 110 -6.21 3.27 -0.21
N GLY A 111 -6.75 2.85 0.94
CA GLY A 111 -6.32 1.64 1.64
C GLY A 111 -6.38 0.38 0.75
N PRO A 112 -7.49 0.09 0.05
CA PRO A 112 -7.58 -1.04 -0.87
C PRO A 112 -6.57 -0.98 -2.03
N LEU A 113 -6.30 0.23 -2.56
CA LEU A 113 -5.32 0.42 -3.64
C LEU A 113 -3.88 0.15 -3.16
N TYR A 114 -3.57 0.63 -1.96
CA TYR A 114 -2.31 0.34 -1.29
C TYR A 114 -2.13 -1.16 -1.03
N LEU A 115 -3.14 -1.83 -0.47
CA LEU A 115 -3.10 -3.28 -0.25
C LEU A 115 -2.98 -4.07 -1.54
N GLY A 116 -3.61 -3.63 -2.63
CA GLY A 116 -3.44 -4.23 -3.95
C GLY A 116 -1.97 -4.22 -4.39
N THR A 117 -1.27 -3.09 -4.21
CA THR A 117 0.15 -2.96 -4.57
C THR A 117 1.04 -3.92 -3.78
N ILE A 118 0.80 -4.09 -2.48
CA ILE A 118 1.61 -5.00 -1.64
C ILE A 118 1.25 -6.46 -1.92
N HIS A 119 -0.03 -6.77 -2.13
CA HIS A 119 -0.49 -8.07 -2.58
C HIS A 119 0.26 -8.49 -3.86
N ASP A 120 0.32 -7.63 -4.87
CA ASP A 120 0.94 -7.97 -6.16
C ASP A 120 2.45 -8.26 -6.03
N ARG A 121 3.15 -7.49 -5.18
CA ARG A 121 4.57 -7.76 -4.86
C ARG A 121 4.76 -9.09 -4.13
N THR A 122 3.84 -9.42 -3.23
CA THR A 122 3.89 -10.67 -2.47
C THR A 122 3.57 -11.86 -3.37
N ALA A 123 2.57 -11.72 -4.24
CA ALA A 123 2.22 -12.71 -5.25
C ALA A 123 3.38 -12.95 -6.24
N ALA A 124 4.11 -11.90 -6.63
CA ALA A 124 5.30 -12.02 -7.46
C ALA A 124 6.42 -12.82 -6.76
N ALA A 125 6.69 -12.55 -5.47
CA ALA A 125 7.66 -13.31 -4.68
C ALA A 125 7.25 -14.79 -4.55
N LYS A 126 5.97 -15.04 -4.26
CA LYS A 126 5.40 -16.39 -4.22
C LYS A 126 5.58 -17.11 -5.55
N LYS A 127 5.23 -16.45 -6.67
CA LYS A 127 5.39 -17.02 -8.01
C LYS A 127 6.84 -17.38 -8.30
N ALA A 128 7.79 -16.52 -7.92
CA ALA A 128 9.21 -16.80 -8.12
C ALA A 128 9.69 -18.03 -7.32
N ALA A 129 9.13 -18.27 -6.12
CA ALA A 129 9.37 -19.51 -5.37
C ALA A 129 8.70 -20.73 -6.05
N ASP A 130 7.48 -20.57 -6.57
CA ASP A 130 6.75 -21.61 -7.29
C ASP A 130 7.47 -22.06 -8.57
N ASP A 131 8.05 -21.12 -9.32
CA ASP A 131 8.83 -21.40 -10.52
C ASP A 131 10.07 -22.29 -10.23
N LEU A 132 10.55 -22.30 -8.98
CA LEU A 132 11.62 -23.19 -8.49
C LEU A 132 11.10 -24.48 -7.85
N LYS A 133 9.79 -24.75 -7.93
CA LYS A 133 9.12 -25.87 -7.25
C LYS A 133 9.41 -25.88 -5.74
N ALA A 134 9.49 -24.70 -5.13
CA ALA A 134 9.88 -24.58 -3.72
C ALA A 134 8.88 -25.24 -2.76
N SER A 135 7.60 -25.35 -3.13
CA SER A 135 6.59 -26.11 -2.39
C SER A 135 6.91 -27.61 -2.26
N VAL A 136 7.76 -28.14 -3.14
CA VAL A 136 8.28 -29.52 -3.06
C VAL A 136 9.66 -29.54 -2.40
N ALA A 137 10.56 -28.65 -2.84
CA ALA A 137 11.95 -28.66 -2.39
C ALA A 137 12.14 -28.18 -0.93
N VAL A 138 11.26 -27.30 -0.45
CA VAL A 138 11.34 -26.63 0.87
C VAL A 138 9.94 -26.58 1.52
N LYS A 139 9.26 -27.73 1.51
CA LYS A 139 7.84 -27.89 1.84
C LYS A 139 7.40 -27.17 3.12
N ASP A 140 8.10 -27.38 4.23
CA ASP A 140 7.65 -26.87 5.53
C ASP A 140 7.71 -25.34 5.63
N ASP A 141 8.79 -24.74 5.12
CA ASP A 141 8.92 -23.27 5.14
C ASP A 141 8.03 -22.61 4.11
N TYR A 142 7.80 -23.26 2.96
CA TYR A 142 6.79 -22.82 2.00
C TYR A 142 5.40 -22.81 2.63
N ALA A 143 5.02 -23.87 3.35
CA ALA A 143 3.72 -23.96 4.01
C ALA A 143 3.54 -22.87 5.08
N LYS A 144 4.59 -22.53 5.84
CA LYS A 144 4.56 -21.40 6.78
C LYS A 144 4.37 -20.07 6.06
N ALA A 145 5.08 -19.83 4.95
CA ALA A 145 4.94 -18.62 4.15
C ALA A 145 3.51 -18.48 3.59
N GLN A 146 2.94 -19.60 3.11
CA GLN A 146 1.57 -19.67 2.62
C GLN A 146 0.56 -19.34 3.73
N ALA A 147 0.72 -19.87 4.94
CA ALA A 147 -0.19 -19.58 6.04
C ALA A 147 -0.21 -18.09 6.42
N VAL A 148 0.94 -17.42 6.39
CA VAL A 148 1.02 -15.96 6.62
C VAL A 148 0.36 -15.19 5.46
N TYR A 149 0.56 -15.64 4.22
CA TYR A 149 -0.10 -15.05 3.06
C TYR A 149 -1.64 -15.17 3.12
N ASP A 150 -2.15 -16.32 3.52
CA ASP A 150 -3.59 -16.55 3.65
C ASP A 150 -4.20 -15.70 4.78
N ARG A 151 -3.45 -15.49 5.87
CA ARG A 151 -3.81 -14.54 6.94
C ARG A 151 -3.89 -13.11 6.40
N ALA A 152 -2.93 -12.69 5.56
CA ALA A 152 -2.95 -11.39 4.90
C ALA A 152 -4.17 -11.21 3.99
N LEU A 153 -4.57 -12.26 3.25
CA LEU A 153 -5.77 -12.26 2.42
C LEU A 153 -7.04 -12.12 3.26
N ALA A 154 -7.12 -12.80 4.40
CA ALA A 154 -8.23 -12.67 5.33
C ALA A 154 -8.32 -11.24 5.90
N ALA A 155 -7.20 -10.67 6.36
CA ALA A 155 -7.13 -9.30 6.86
C ALA A 155 -7.49 -8.26 5.79
N LYS A 156 -7.04 -8.47 4.54
CA LYS A 156 -7.44 -7.62 3.41
C LYS A 156 -8.95 -7.66 3.17
N THR A 157 -9.55 -8.85 3.26
CA THR A 157 -11.00 -9.03 3.11
C THR A 157 -11.79 -8.38 4.24
N SER A 158 -11.27 -8.39 5.47
CA SER A 158 -11.89 -7.70 6.60
C SER A 158 -11.66 -6.19 6.62
N GLY A 159 -10.87 -5.64 5.69
CA GLY A 159 -10.51 -4.22 5.66
C GLY A 159 -9.50 -3.82 6.73
N ASP A 160 -8.84 -4.77 7.38
CA ASP A 160 -7.78 -4.50 8.35
C ASP A 160 -6.48 -4.18 7.61
N LEU A 161 -6.32 -2.88 7.31
CA LEU A 161 -5.16 -2.34 6.61
C LEU A 161 -3.84 -2.69 7.29
N GLU A 162 -3.80 -2.64 8.63
CA GLU A 162 -2.57 -2.81 9.39
C GLU A 162 -2.13 -4.27 9.42
N ALA A 163 -3.06 -5.17 9.78
CA ALA A 163 -2.79 -6.60 9.81
C ALA A 163 -2.44 -7.12 8.41
N ALA A 164 -3.19 -6.70 7.38
CA ALA A 164 -2.94 -7.12 6.01
C ALA A 164 -1.55 -6.67 5.52
N THR A 165 -1.16 -5.42 5.77
CA THR A 165 0.16 -4.91 5.38
C THR A 165 1.29 -5.67 6.06
N LYS A 166 1.18 -5.88 7.37
CA LYS A 166 2.18 -6.63 8.14
C LYS A 166 2.36 -8.04 7.57
N ASP A 167 1.25 -8.75 7.36
CA ASP A 167 1.27 -10.14 6.95
C ASP A 167 1.72 -10.30 5.49
N TYR A 168 1.31 -9.41 4.58
CA TYR A 168 1.83 -9.46 3.21
C TYR A 168 3.36 -9.23 3.16
N GLU A 169 3.87 -8.24 3.89
CA GLU A 169 5.32 -7.96 3.92
C GLU A 169 6.10 -9.11 4.57
N GLU A 170 5.55 -9.75 5.60
CA GLU A 170 6.13 -10.94 6.22
C GLU A 170 6.13 -12.13 5.23
N ALA A 171 4.98 -12.45 4.64
CA ALA A 171 4.85 -13.52 3.64
C ALA A 171 5.80 -13.30 2.46
N ARG A 172 5.93 -12.06 1.97
CA ARG A 172 6.86 -11.72 0.88
C ARG A 172 8.29 -12.09 1.24
N LYS A 173 8.76 -11.68 2.43
CA LYS A 173 10.12 -12.02 2.91
C LYS A 173 10.31 -13.52 3.05
N MET A 174 9.30 -14.24 3.52
CA MET A 174 9.36 -15.69 3.65
C MET A 174 9.43 -16.40 2.30
N PHE A 175 8.63 -15.98 1.31
CA PHE A 175 8.71 -16.54 -0.04
C PHE A 175 10.06 -16.25 -0.71
N GLU A 176 10.63 -15.06 -0.52
CA GLU A 176 11.98 -14.75 -1.00
C GLU A 176 13.05 -15.65 -0.36
N ALA A 177 12.95 -15.90 0.96
CA ALA A 177 13.87 -16.81 1.64
C ALA A 177 13.71 -18.26 1.15
N VAL A 178 12.48 -18.73 1.01
CA VAL A 178 12.14 -20.06 0.48
C VAL A 178 12.67 -20.24 -0.94
N LYS A 179 12.56 -19.22 -1.80
CA LYS A 179 13.13 -19.19 -3.15
C LYS A 179 14.64 -19.40 -3.13
N VAL A 180 15.37 -18.70 -2.26
CA VAL A 180 16.83 -18.84 -2.13
C VAL A 180 17.22 -20.28 -1.78
N VAL A 181 16.56 -20.88 -0.79
CA VAL A 181 16.84 -22.27 -0.38
C VAL A 181 16.50 -23.26 -1.51
N ALA A 182 15.38 -23.04 -2.21
CA ALA A 182 15.00 -23.88 -3.35
C ALA A 182 16.04 -23.81 -4.48
N GLN A 183 16.55 -22.62 -4.78
CA GLN A 183 17.61 -22.43 -5.77
C GLN A 183 18.88 -23.19 -5.38
N GLN A 184 19.33 -23.06 -4.13
CA GLN A 184 20.52 -23.78 -3.65
C GLN A 184 20.37 -25.30 -3.76
N LYS A 185 19.19 -25.85 -3.43
CA LYS A 185 18.93 -27.29 -3.58
C LYS A 185 18.95 -27.72 -5.05
N ARG A 186 18.39 -26.90 -5.94
CA ARG A 186 18.42 -27.14 -7.38
C ARG A 186 19.85 -27.16 -7.92
N ASP A 187 20.66 -26.16 -7.55
CA ASP A 187 22.05 -26.05 -8.02
C ASP A 187 22.88 -27.24 -7.56
N LYS A 188 22.71 -27.66 -6.29
CA LYS A 188 23.38 -28.86 -5.77
C LYS A 188 22.96 -30.14 -6.52
N ALA A 189 21.68 -30.26 -6.86
CA ALA A 189 21.20 -31.41 -7.64
C ALA A 189 21.76 -31.41 -9.07
N LEU A 190 21.87 -30.25 -9.70
CA LEU A 190 22.47 -30.12 -11.04
C LEU A 190 23.96 -30.49 -11.01
N ALA A 191 24.70 -30.04 -10.00
CA ALA A 191 26.10 -30.42 -9.82
C ALA A 191 26.25 -31.94 -9.63
N ALA A 192 25.47 -32.54 -8.73
CA ALA A 192 25.52 -33.98 -8.49
C ALA A 192 25.16 -34.81 -9.73
N ASN A 193 24.23 -34.34 -10.56
CA ASN A 193 23.89 -35.01 -11.82
C ASN A 193 25.02 -34.90 -12.85
N ALA A 194 25.74 -33.78 -12.91
CA ALA A 194 26.89 -33.63 -13.77
C ALA A 194 28.03 -34.56 -13.34
N ASP A 195 28.32 -34.62 -12.04
CA ASP A 195 29.32 -35.52 -11.47
C ASP A 195 28.97 -37.00 -11.76
N ALA A 196 27.69 -37.37 -11.61
CA ALA A 196 27.22 -38.72 -11.91
C ALA A 196 27.33 -39.06 -13.40
N ALA A 197 27.02 -38.12 -14.30
CA ALA A 197 27.18 -38.31 -15.74
C ALA A 197 28.64 -38.53 -16.11
N GLN A 198 29.55 -37.73 -15.56
CA GLN A 198 31.00 -37.90 -15.77
C GLN A 198 31.48 -39.27 -15.27
N ALA A 199 31.05 -39.70 -14.07
CA ALA A 199 31.44 -41.00 -13.53
C ALA A 199 30.94 -42.18 -14.39
N LEU A 200 29.76 -42.04 -15.00
CA LEU A 200 29.24 -43.04 -15.95
C LEU A 200 30.07 -43.09 -17.23
N ASP A 201 30.45 -41.93 -17.78
CA ASP A 201 31.29 -41.85 -18.97
C ASP A 201 32.68 -42.46 -18.72
N GLU A 202 33.31 -42.14 -17.59
CA GLU A 202 34.60 -42.72 -17.18
C GLU A 202 34.50 -44.24 -16.98
N SER A 203 33.40 -44.72 -16.40
CA SER A 203 33.17 -46.16 -16.19
C SER A 203 32.96 -46.89 -17.51
N ALA A 204 32.21 -46.29 -18.44
CA ALA A 204 32.00 -46.83 -19.78
C ALA A 204 33.31 -46.90 -20.58
N ALA A 205 34.16 -45.87 -20.50
CA ALA A 205 35.47 -45.86 -21.14
C ALA A 205 36.36 -47.00 -20.63
N LYS A 206 36.47 -47.17 -19.30
CA LYS A 206 37.25 -48.26 -18.69
C LYS A 206 36.73 -49.64 -19.07
N ALA A 207 35.40 -49.81 -19.14
CA ALA A 207 34.80 -51.07 -19.55
C ALA A 207 35.14 -51.40 -21.02
N ALA A 208 35.10 -50.39 -21.90
CA ALA A 208 35.47 -50.56 -23.31
C ALA A 208 36.97 -50.89 -23.46
N GLU A 209 37.85 -50.23 -22.70
CA GLU A 209 39.29 -50.54 -22.68
C GLU A 209 39.55 -51.98 -22.21
N ALA A 210 38.88 -52.42 -21.14
CA ALA A 210 39.01 -53.78 -20.63
C ALA A 210 38.52 -54.82 -21.65
N GLN A 211 37.39 -54.57 -22.32
CA GLN A 211 36.89 -55.47 -23.36
C GLN A 211 37.87 -55.56 -24.55
N ALA A 212 38.40 -54.43 -25.01
CA ALA A 212 39.38 -54.41 -26.09
C ALA A 212 40.66 -55.17 -25.74
N ALA A 213 41.10 -55.10 -24.48
CA ALA A 213 42.25 -55.86 -23.99
C ALA A 213 41.99 -57.38 -24.01
N LEU A 214 40.82 -57.82 -23.54
CA LEU A 214 40.43 -59.25 -23.57
C LEU A 214 40.34 -59.78 -25.01
N ASP A 215 39.73 -59.02 -25.92
CA ASP A 215 39.63 -59.44 -27.32
C ASP A 215 41.03 -59.59 -27.95
N ALA A 216 41.96 -58.67 -27.66
CA ALA A 216 43.34 -58.75 -28.14
C ALA A 216 44.09 -59.99 -27.62
N GLU A 217 43.84 -60.41 -26.38
CA GLU A 217 44.42 -61.64 -25.82
C GLU A 217 43.84 -62.91 -26.45
N THR A 218 42.58 -62.89 -26.88
CA THR A 218 41.87 -64.09 -27.38
C THR A 218 42.20 -64.44 -28.84
N PHE A 219 42.69 -63.49 -29.64
CA PHE A 219 43.03 -63.68 -31.07
C PHE A 219 44.54 -63.74 -31.36
N GLY A 220 45.38 -63.85 -30.32
CA GLY A 220 46.84 -63.91 -30.43
C GLY A 220 47.46 -65.32 -30.40
N GLU A 221 46.66 -66.38 -30.32
CA GLU A 221 47.09 -67.80 -30.39
C GLU A 221 46.97 -68.42 -31.79
#